data_AF-A0A109JBI9-F1
#
_entry.id   AF-A0A109JBI9-F1
#
_cell.length_a   1.000
_cell.length_b   1.000
_cell.length_c   1.000
_cell.angle_alpha   90.00
_cell.angle_beta   90.00
_cell.angle_gamma   90.00
#
_symmetry.space_group_name_H-M   'P 1'
#
loop_
_entity.id
_entity.type
_entity.pdbx_description
1 polymer ?
#
loop_
_entity_poly.entity_id
_entity_poly.type
_entity_poly.pdbx_seq_one_letter_code
_entity_poly.pdbx_strand_id
1 'polypeptide(L)'
;MHPRDQTIFALSSGRPPSAIAIVRVSGPMAESIVSALAGKTPAPRMVTRALLQDLNRQPIDDAVALWFPGPASATGEDVAEFHVHGGRAVLAAMFGVLAAFDNVRPAEPGEFTRRALENGKLDLTEAEGLDDLIHADTDRQRRQALRQLNGLLGNRARDWRERIVAASALIEAGIDFSDEGDVPDELIAPALAKVRSLHDEIQEVLAAQGQGERLRDGLVVAIAGPPNVGKSTLINQLARREVAIVSPHAGTTRDVIEVQLDLDGYPVTVIDTAGIRETDDPVEQEGVRRARARAAEADLVLWLTDSADGAGVHGTTPVWLVRNKVDLDAARAGGTGGGTTQPQFRISAARGDGIPELITAMVGYAHDYFGTSEGGLISRTRQRKALEETVQSLARSMDVIGQGEELAAEELRNAAVSLGRLLGRVDVEDILDVIFREFCVGK
;
A
#
# COMPACT_ATOMS: atom_id res chain seq x y z
N MET A 1 4.79 -15.89 -29.42
CA MET A 1 5.79 -15.95 -28.33
C MET A 1 5.11 -15.43 -27.08
N HIS A 2 5.26 -16.12 -25.95
CA HIS A 2 4.51 -15.74 -24.75
C HIS A 2 5.07 -14.40 -24.23
N PRO A 3 4.25 -13.44 -23.77
CA PRO A 3 4.74 -12.17 -23.22
C PRO A 3 5.75 -12.32 -22.08
N ARG A 4 5.76 -13.49 -21.41
CA ARG A 4 6.73 -13.89 -20.37
C ARG A 4 8.15 -14.11 -20.90
N ASP A 5 8.31 -14.47 -22.17
CA ASP A 5 9.64 -14.77 -22.73
C ASP A 5 10.37 -13.50 -23.23
N GLN A 6 9.68 -12.36 -23.22
CA GLN A 6 10.24 -11.08 -23.65
C GLN A 6 11.02 -10.40 -22.53
N THR A 7 12.08 -9.70 -22.92
CA THR A 7 12.85 -8.85 -22.01
C THR A 7 12.16 -7.50 -21.88
N ILE A 8 12.04 -7.01 -20.66
CA ILE A 8 11.39 -5.73 -20.35
C ILE A 8 12.38 -4.70 -19.88
N PHE A 9 12.08 -3.43 -20.14
CA PHE A 9 12.84 -2.30 -19.59
C PHE A 9 11.94 -1.17 -19.11
N ALA A 10 12.43 -0.40 -18.15
CA ALA A 10 11.76 0.80 -17.66
C ALA A 10 12.70 1.71 -16.85
N LEU A 11 12.23 2.93 -16.57
CA LEU A 11 12.81 3.80 -15.54
C LEU A 11 12.44 3.26 -14.16
N SER A 12 13.42 2.86 -13.36
CA SER A 12 13.24 2.38 -11.97
C SER A 12 13.61 3.43 -10.91
N SER A 13 13.82 4.68 -11.31
CA SER A 13 14.05 5.83 -10.43
C SER A 13 12.90 6.83 -10.48
N GLY A 14 12.97 7.89 -9.65
CA GLY A 14 12.01 9.00 -9.67
C GLY A 14 11.94 9.74 -11.00
N ARG A 15 10.95 10.64 -11.12
CA ARG A 15 10.68 11.38 -12.37
C ARG A 15 11.85 12.28 -12.78
N PRO A 16 12.19 12.36 -14.08
CA PRO A 16 13.21 13.28 -14.59
C PRO A 16 12.72 14.74 -14.69
N PRO A 17 13.61 15.75 -14.60
CA PRO A 17 15.06 15.60 -14.51
C PRO A 17 15.53 15.20 -13.12
N SER A 18 16.58 14.37 -13.07
CA SER A 18 17.27 13.97 -11.83
C SER A 18 18.79 13.93 -12.07
N ALA A 19 19.58 13.96 -10.99
CA ALA A 19 21.04 13.81 -11.12
C ALA A 19 21.39 12.43 -11.70
N ILE A 20 20.73 11.38 -11.20
CA ILE A 20 20.89 10.00 -11.65
C ILE A 20 19.51 9.43 -11.94
N ALA A 21 19.41 8.65 -13.02
CA ALA A 21 18.27 7.83 -13.36
C ALA A 21 18.72 6.37 -13.53
N ILE A 22 17.91 5.45 -13.02
CA ILE A 22 18.17 4.00 -13.12
C ILE A 22 17.25 3.45 -14.20
N VAL A 23 17.82 2.95 -15.29
CA VAL A 23 17.10 2.18 -16.30
C VAL A 23 17.35 0.70 -16.03
N ARG A 24 16.30 -0.04 -15.69
CA ARG A 24 16.37 -1.47 -15.41
C ARG A 24 15.90 -2.26 -16.61
N VAL A 25 16.55 -3.39 -16.87
CA VAL A 25 16.21 -4.37 -17.89
C VAL A 25 16.12 -5.75 -17.24
N SER A 26 15.06 -6.52 -17.48
CA SER A 26 14.87 -7.88 -16.94
C SER A 26 14.43 -8.85 -18.02
N GLY A 27 15.04 -10.02 -18.09
CA GLY A 27 14.70 -11.09 -19.01
C GLY A 27 15.91 -11.64 -19.78
N PRO A 28 15.70 -12.60 -20.68
CA PRO A 28 16.77 -13.38 -21.31
C PRO A 28 17.76 -12.57 -22.16
N MET A 29 17.43 -11.33 -22.54
CA MET A 29 18.33 -10.46 -23.31
C MET A 29 19.15 -9.50 -22.45
N ALA A 30 18.95 -9.47 -21.13
CA ALA A 30 19.62 -8.50 -20.25
C ALA A 30 21.15 -8.56 -20.33
N GLU A 31 21.76 -9.76 -20.38
CA GLU A 31 23.21 -9.93 -20.55
C GLU A 31 23.71 -9.39 -21.90
N SER A 32 23.00 -9.73 -22.98
CA SER A 32 23.38 -9.29 -24.34
C SER A 32 23.27 -7.77 -24.47
N ILE A 33 22.22 -7.18 -23.89
CA ILE A 33 21.99 -5.73 -23.91
C ILE A 33 23.09 -5.00 -23.13
N VAL A 34 23.41 -5.44 -21.90
CA VAL A 34 24.47 -4.78 -21.12
C VAL A 34 25.83 -4.90 -21.80
N SER A 35 26.13 -6.05 -22.40
CA SER A 35 27.36 -6.24 -23.17
C SER A 35 27.44 -5.33 -24.40
N ALA A 36 26.35 -5.21 -25.15
CA ALA A 36 26.28 -4.37 -26.34
C ALA A 36 26.44 -2.87 -26.01
N LEU A 37 25.70 -2.38 -25.01
CA LEU A 37 25.69 -0.95 -24.66
C LEU A 37 26.96 -0.53 -23.90
N ALA A 38 27.45 -1.34 -22.96
CA ALA A 38 28.64 -1.03 -22.17
C ALA A 38 29.96 -1.48 -22.84
N GLY A 39 29.89 -2.21 -23.95
CA GLY A 39 31.03 -2.77 -24.69
C GLY A 39 31.66 -4.01 -24.06
N LYS A 40 31.17 -4.45 -22.89
CA LYS A 40 31.54 -5.70 -22.20
C LYS A 40 30.47 -6.03 -21.15
N THR A 41 30.30 -7.31 -20.83
CA THR A 41 29.47 -7.71 -19.69
C THR A 41 30.20 -7.38 -18.37
N PRO A 42 29.60 -6.57 -17.46
CA PRO A 42 30.11 -6.40 -16.10
C PRO A 42 30.24 -7.75 -15.38
N ALA A 43 31.17 -7.87 -14.43
CA ALA A 43 31.16 -9.04 -13.55
C ALA A 43 29.87 -9.04 -12.69
N PRO A 44 29.31 -10.22 -12.36
CA PRO A 44 28.07 -10.31 -11.57
C PRO A 44 28.13 -9.44 -10.31
N ARG A 45 27.15 -8.54 -10.15
CA ARG A 45 27.00 -7.62 -9.01
C ARG A 45 28.20 -6.69 -8.79
N MET A 46 29.01 -6.45 -9.81
CA MET A 46 30.10 -5.48 -9.77
C MET A 46 29.77 -4.26 -10.63
N VAL A 47 29.90 -3.07 -10.04
CA VAL A 47 29.71 -1.82 -10.77
C VAL A 47 30.81 -1.65 -11.82
N THR A 48 30.41 -1.32 -13.04
CA THR A 48 31.34 -1.05 -14.15
C THR A 48 31.01 0.30 -14.76
N ARG A 49 31.96 1.24 -14.70
CA ARG A 49 31.87 2.48 -15.50
C ARG A 49 32.01 2.15 -16.98
N ALA A 50 31.12 2.68 -17.80
CA ALA A 50 31.17 2.54 -19.25
C ALA A 50 30.63 3.80 -19.94
N LEU A 51 31.27 4.16 -21.06
CA LEU A 51 30.64 5.05 -22.03
C LEU A 51 29.60 4.23 -22.78
N LEU A 52 28.32 4.41 -22.44
CA LEU A 52 27.22 3.71 -23.08
C LEU A 52 27.10 4.19 -24.52
N GLN A 53 26.96 3.25 -25.45
CA GLN A 53 26.86 3.55 -26.87
C GLN A 53 25.63 2.90 -27.49
N ASP A 54 25.06 3.53 -28.51
CA ASP A 54 24.01 2.92 -29.31
C ASP A 54 24.54 1.81 -30.24
N LEU A 55 23.65 1.16 -30.98
CA LEU A 55 24.01 0.11 -31.95
C LEU A 55 24.91 0.61 -33.10
N ASN A 56 24.95 1.93 -33.34
CA ASN A 56 25.82 2.58 -34.32
C ASN A 56 27.13 3.11 -33.70
N ARG A 57 27.42 2.78 -32.44
CA ARG A 57 28.60 3.22 -31.67
C ARG A 57 28.62 4.73 -31.36
N GLN A 58 27.47 5.41 -31.45
CA GLN A 58 27.34 6.79 -30.99
C GLN A 58 27.21 6.83 -29.46
N PRO A 59 27.92 7.74 -28.77
CA PRO A 59 27.84 7.84 -27.32
C PRO A 59 26.46 8.33 -26.88
N ILE A 60 25.89 7.65 -25.88
CA ILE A 60 24.65 8.02 -25.21
C ILE A 60 24.97 8.78 -23.92
N ASP A 61 25.78 8.17 -23.03
CA ASP A 61 26.14 8.74 -21.72
C ASP A 61 27.39 8.07 -21.11
N ASP A 62 28.13 8.77 -20.25
CA ASP A 62 29.20 8.19 -19.40
C ASP A 62 28.59 7.80 -18.06
N ALA A 63 28.35 6.51 -17.86
CA ALA A 63 27.45 5.97 -16.85
C ALA A 63 28.08 4.76 -16.13
N VAL A 64 27.36 4.21 -15.15
CA VAL A 64 27.69 2.91 -14.57
C VAL A 64 26.64 1.87 -14.92
N ALA A 65 27.10 0.65 -15.20
CA ALA A 65 26.28 -0.51 -15.50
C ALA A 65 26.50 -1.62 -14.48
N LEU A 66 25.44 -2.35 -14.16
CA LEU A 66 25.44 -3.54 -13.31
C LEU A 66 24.75 -4.69 -14.03
N TRP A 67 25.19 -5.90 -13.73
CA TRP A 67 24.59 -7.13 -14.21
C TRP A 67 24.34 -8.09 -13.04
N PHE A 68 23.13 -8.66 -13.01
CA PHE A 68 22.64 -9.58 -11.99
C PHE A 68 22.15 -10.84 -12.71
N PRO A 69 22.97 -11.91 -12.79
CA PRO A 69 22.50 -13.16 -13.37
C PRO A 69 21.39 -13.79 -12.51
N GLY A 70 20.38 -14.35 -13.18
CA GLY A 70 19.35 -15.18 -12.54
C GLY A 70 19.97 -16.45 -11.91
N PRO A 71 19.32 -17.06 -10.90
CA PRO A 71 18.05 -16.68 -10.26
C PRO A 71 18.21 -15.63 -9.14
N ALA A 72 19.41 -15.09 -8.99
CA ALA A 72 19.80 -14.32 -7.82
C ALA A 72 19.74 -12.81 -8.10
N SER A 73 18.62 -12.39 -8.67
CA SER A 73 18.23 -11.02 -9.02
C SER A 73 16.88 -10.65 -8.38
N ALA A 74 16.42 -9.42 -8.60
CA ALA A 74 15.13 -8.94 -8.07
C ALA A 74 13.93 -9.67 -8.67
N THR A 75 13.94 -9.96 -9.98
CA THR A 75 12.87 -10.66 -10.69
C THR A 75 13.04 -12.17 -10.71
N GLY A 76 14.23 -12.68 -10.38
CA GLY A 76 14.59 -14.09 -10.59
C GLY A 76 15.10 -14.39 -12.00
N GLU A 77 15.05 -13.42 -12.92
CA GLU A 77 15.62 -13.51 -14.27
C GLU A 77 17.01 -12.84 -14.33
N ASP A 78 17.65 -12.84 -15.50
CA ASP A 78 18.79 -11.95 -15.71
C ASP A 78 18.33 -10.48 -15.67
N VAL A 79 19.04 -9.65 -14.90
CA VAL A 79 18.75 -8.22 -14.77
C VAL A 79 19.99 -7.41 -15.08
N ALA A 80 19.82 -6.33 -15.84
CA ALA A 80 20.83 -5.29 -16.02
C ALA A 80 20.28 -3.95 -15.52
N GLU A 81 21.15 -3.14 -14.90
CA GLU A 81 20.83 -1.78 -14.50
C GLU A 81 21.84 -0.79 -15.07
N PHE A 82 21.32 0.28 -15.67
CA PHE A 82 22.12 1.41 -16.16
C PHE A 82 21.81 2.63 -15.31
N HIS A 83 22.81 3.15 -14.62
CA HIS A 83 22.68 4.37 -13.84
C HIS A 83 23.26 5.51 -14.68
N VAL A 84 22.35 6.21 -15.36
CA VAL A 84 22.64 7.28 -16.31
C VAL A 84 22.33 8.64 -15.70
N HIS A 85 22.81 9.72 -16.31
CA HIS A 85 22.35 11.06 -15.99
C HIS A 85 20.85 11.17 -16.29
N GLY A 86 20.08 11.70 -15.35
CA GLY A 86 18.61 11.75 -15.42
C GLY A 86 18.04 12.82 -16.37
N GLY A 87 18.75 13.16 -17.43
CA GLY A 87 18.30 14.07 -18.47
C GLY A 87 17.25 13.42 -19.37
N ARG A 88 16.20 14.17 -19.74
CA ARG A 88 15.12 13.65 -20.61
C ARG A 88 15.64 13.14 -21.96
N ALA A 89 16.65 13.81 -22.53
CA ALA A 89 17.26 13.40 -23.80
C ALA A 89 18.07 12.10 -23.66
N VAL A 90 18.79 11.93 -22.55
CA VAL A 90 19.56 10.71 -22.24
C VAL A 90 18.61 9.52 -22.10
N LEU A 91 17.52 9.68 -21.33
CA LEU A 91 16.50 8.65 -21.18
C LEU A 91 15.80 8.32 -22.50
N ALA A 92 15.48 9.31 -23.33
CA ALA A 92 14.90 9.08 -24.65
C ALA A 92 15.84 8.27 -25.56
N ALA A 93 17.15 8.58 -25.55
CA ALA A 93 18.15 7.81 -26.29
C ALA A 93 18.30 6.38 -25.76
N MET A 94 18.33 6.20 -24.43
CA MET A 94 18.37 4.87 -23.79
C MET A 94 17.15 4.02 -24.15
N PHE A 95 15.93 4.57 -24.08
CA PHE A 95 14.73 3.83 -24.45
C PHE A 95 14.66 3.55 -25.95
N GLY A 96 15.13 4.49 -26.78
CA GLY A 96 15.22 4.29 -28.22
C GLY A 96 16.13 3.12 -28.58
N VAL A 97 17.32 3.02 -27.97
CA VAL A 97 18.24 1.90 -28.24
C VAL A 97 17.70 0.58 -27.69
N LEU A 98 17.10 0.57 -26.49
CA LEU A 98 16.55 -0.65 -25.89
C LEU A 98 15.38 -1.21 -26.72
N ALA A 99 14.50 -0.34 -27.23
CA ALA A 99 13.39 -0.74 -28.09
C ALA A 99 13.83 -1.25 -29.48
N ALA A 100 15.09 -1.03 -29.88
CA ALA A 100 15.63 -1.52 -31.14
C ALA A 100 16.15 -2.96 -31.07
N PHE A 101 16.29 -3.54 -29.87
CA PHE A 101 16.62 -4.96 -29.72
C PHE A 101 15.40 -5.84 -29.98
N ASP A 102 15.62 -6.97 -30.65
CA ASP A 102 14.57 -7.97 -30.84
C ASP A 102 14.10 -8.56 -29.51
N ASN A 103 12.80 -8.79 -29.38
CA ASN A 103 12.15 -9.34 -28.17
C ASN A 103 12.36 -8.52 -26.89
N VAL A 104 12.58 -7.21 -27.05
CA VAL A 104 12.66 -6.24 -25.95
C VAL A 104 11.49 -5.27 -26.03
N ARG A 105 10.84 -4.98 -24.90
CA ARG A 105 9.72 -4.02 -24.84
C ARG A 105 9.71 -3.20 -23.55
N PRO A 106 8.99 -2.07 -23.51
CA PRO A 106 8.70 -1.40 -22.25
C PRO A 106 7.95 -2.33 -21.27
N ALA A 107 8.28 -2.21 -19.99
CA ALA A 107 7.57 -2.89 -18.92
C ALA A 107 6.18 -2.30 -18.69
N GLU A 108 5.23 -3.15 -18.33
CA GLU A 108 3.92 -2.74 -17.81
C GLU A 108 4.04 -2.27 -16.34
N PRO A 109 3.03 -1.55 -15.79
CA PRO A 109 2.98 -1.22 -14.37
C PRO A 109 3.10 -2.47 -13.49
N GLY A 110 4.01 -2.43 -12.51
CA GLY A 110 4.25 -3.53 -11.57
C GLY A 110 4.83 -4.82 -12.17
N GLU A 111 5.23 -4.83 -13.45
CA GLU A 111 5.65 -6.05 -14.13
C GLU A 111 6.92 -6.68 -13.54
N PHE A 112 7.89 -5.90 -13.02
CA PHE A 112 9.08 -6.52 -12.41
C PHE A 112 8.71 -7.25 -11.10
N THR A 113 7.82 -6.68 -10.29
CA THR A 113 7.33 -7.28 -9.05
C THR A 113 6.44 -8.49 -9.36
N ARG A 114 5.61 -8.43 -10.42
CA ARG A 114 4.87 -9.58 -10.93
C ARG A 114 5.80 -10.73 -11.31
N ARG A 115 6.87 -10.47 -12.07
CA ARG A 115 7.85 -11.50 -12.44
C ARG A 115 8.58 -12.05 -11.22
N ALA A 116 8.91 -11.21 -10.25
CA ALA A 116 9.49 -11.64 -8.99
C ALA A 116 8.54 -12.58 -8.20
N LEU A 117 7.23 -12.30 -8.17
CA LEU A 117 6.22 -13.18 -7.60
C LEU A 117 6.16 -14.53 -8.34
N GLU A 118 6.05 -14.49 -9.67
CA GLU A 118 5.97 -15.68 -10.52
C GLU A 118 7.21 -16.58 -10.40
N ASN A 119 8.39 -15.99 -10.19
CA ASN A 119 9.65 -16.69 -9.97
C ASN A 119 9.93 -17.03 -8.49
N GLY A 120 8.95 -16.84 -7.60
CA GLY A 120 9.06 -17.19 -6.18
C GLY A 120 10.11 -16.39 -5.39
N LYS A 121 10.47 -15.19 -5.87
CA LYS A 121 11.36 -14.25 -5.17
C LYS A 121 10.66 -13.53 -4.02
N LEU A 122 9.35 -13.38 -4.14
CA LEU A 122 8.47 -12.75 -3.17
C LEU A 122 7.09 -13.41 -3.24
N ASP A 123 6.35 -13.40 -2.14
CA ASP A 123 4.93 -13.76 -2.11
C ASP A 123 4.03 -12.52 -2.27
N LEU A 124 2.71 -12.74 -2.43
CA LEU A 124 1.79 -11.62 -2.69
C LEU A 124 1.68 -10.65 -1.49
N THR A 125 1.86 -11.14 -0.26
CA THR A 125 1.86 -10.27 0.94
C THR A 125 3.13 -9.41 1.01
N GLU A 126 4.26 -9.96 0.57
CA GLU A 126 5.52 -9.23 0.46
C GLU A 126 5.46 -8.20 -0.69
N ALA A 127 4.83 -8.52 -1.82
CA ALA A 127 4.57 -7.58 -2.91
C ALA A 127 3.75 -6.36 -2.43
N GLU A 128 2.67 -6.62 -1.70
CA GLU A 128 1.83 -5.58 -1.09
C GLU A 128 2.62 -4.75 -0.06
N GLY A 129 3.47 -5.38 0.75
CA GLY A 129 4.36 -4.70 1.69
C GLY A 129 5.42 -3.82 1.00
N LEU A 130 5.93 -4.23 -0.17
CA LEU A 130 6.82 -3.40 -0.99
C LEU A 130 6.11 -2.14 -1.47
N ASP A 131 4.88 -2.28 -1.97
CA ASP A 131 4.05 -1.16 -2.40
C ASP A 131 3.74 -0.19 -1.26
N ASP A 132 3.34 -0.72 -0.10
CA ASP A 132 3.10 0.09 1.10
C ASP A 132 4.39 0.81 1.54
N LEU A 133 5.58 0.21 1.37
CA LEU A 133 6.86 0.83 1.74
C LEU A 133 7.23 2.00 0.84
N ILE A 134 6.90 1.89 -0.45
CA ILE A 134 7.17 2.92 -1.45
C ILE A 134 6.31 4.16 -1.21
N HIS A 135 5.06 3.93 -0.79
CA HIS A 135 4.06 4.97 -0.57
C HIS A 135 3.95 5.40 0.90
N ALA A 136 4.79 4.86 1.78
CA ALA A 136 4.81 5.24 3.19
C ALA A 136 5.21 6.72 3.34
N ASP A 137 4.33 7.50 3.93
CA ASP A 137 4.59 8.89 4.28
C ASP A 137 5.22 8.97 5.68
N THR A 138 4.74 8.20 6.66
CA THR A 138 5.31 8.26 8.02
C THR A 138 6.25 7.12 8.37
N ASP A 139 7.10 7.34 9.39
CA ASP A 139 7.98 6.28 9.91
C ASP A 139 7.20 5.06 10.43
N ARG A 140 5.99 5.25 10.98
CA ARG A 140 5.13 4.15 11.41
C ARG A 140 4.65 3.32 10.22
N GLN A 141 4.19 3.95 9.13
CA GLN A 141 3.85 3.25 7.88
C GLN A 141 5.06 2.49 7.33
N ARG A 142 6.23 3.12 7.28
CA ARG A 142 7.50 2.50 6.84
C ARG A 142 7.84 1.26 7.66
N ARG A 143 7.75 1.34 9.00
CA ARG A 143 8.02 0.20 9.90
C ARG A 143 6.99 -0.93 9.75
N GLN A 144 5.72 -0.62 9.50
CA GLN A 144 4.70 -1.62 9.22
C GLN A 144 4.98 -2.31 7.88
N ALA A 145 5.17 -1.54 6.81
CA ALA A 145 5.42 -2.06 5.47
C ALA A 145 6.69 -2.92 5.41
N LEU A 146 7.77 -2.52 6.08
CA LEU A 146 8.98 -3.34 6.19
C LEU A 146 8.74 -4.69 6.87
N ARG A 147 7.89 -4.76 7.89
CA ARG A 147 7.57 -6.05 8.54
C ARG A 147 6.76 -6.94 7.61
N GLN A 148 5.80 -6.38 6.87
CA GLN A 148 5.05 -7.11 5.85
C GLN A 148 5.97 -7.64 4.73
N LEU A 149 6.85 -6.78 4.22
CA LEU A 149 7.86 -7.14 3.23
C LEU A 149 8.84 -8.22 3.71
N ASN A 150 9.11 -8.28 5.02
CA ASN A 150 9.92 -9.33 5.64
C ASN A 150 9.09 -10.58 6.02
N GLY A 151 7.89 -10.72 5.46
CA GLY A 151 7.07 -11.92 5.57
C GLY A 151 6.30 -12.05 6.88
N LEU A 152 5.95 -10.96 7.57
CA LEU A 152 5.18 -11.02 8.82
C LEU A 152 3.90 -11.87 8.67
N LEU A 153 3.03 -11.54 7.71
CA LEU A 153 1.83 -12.32 7.40
C LEU A 153 2.16 -13.57 6.56
N GLY A 154 3.04 -13.46 5.58
CA GLY A 154 3.41 -14.57 4.71
C GLY A 154 3.94 -15.80 5.45
N ASN A 155 4.80 -15.61 6.46
CA ASN A 155 5.33 -16.69 7.30
C ASN A 155 4.22 -17.35 8.14
N ARG A 156 3.30 -16.57 8.72
CA ARG A 156 2.15 -17.10 9.46
C ARG A 156 1.22 -17.92 8.57
N ALA A 157 0.90 -17.40 7.38
CA ALA A 157 0.06 -18.09 6.42
C ALA A 157 0.68 -19.41 5.93
N ARG A 158 2.01 -19.49 5.81
CA ARG A 158 2.72 -20.74 5.50
C ARG A 158 2.58 -21.76 6.62
N ASP A 159 2.83 -21.37 7.87
CA ASP A 159 2.66 -22.24 9.04
C ASP A 159 1.22 -22.76 9.17
N TRP A 160 0.24 -21.87 9.05
CA TRP A 160 -1.18 -22.22 9.07
C TRP A 160 -1.53 -23.22 7.97
N ARG A 161 -1.03 -23.02 6.75
CA ARG A 161 -1.24 -23.95 5.65
C ARG A 161 -0.61 -25.31 5.92
N GLU A 162 0.61 -25.38 6.46
CA GLU A 162 1.26 -26.64 6.82
C GLU A 162 0.43 -27.41 7.86
N ARG A 163 -0.15 -26.72 8.84
CA ARG A 163 -1.03 -27.31 9.85
C ARG A 163 -2.35 -27.82 9.27
N ILE A 164 -2.94 -27.12 8.29
CA ILE A 164 -4.13 -27.59 7.56
C ILE A 164 -3.81 -28.85 6.76
N VAL A 165 -2.69 -28.86 6.04
CA VAL A 165 -2.27 -30.04 5.26
C VAL A 165 -2.04 -31.23 6.17
N ALA A 166 -1.39 -31.02 7.33
CA ALA A 166 -1.18 -32.08 8.31
C ALA A 166 -2.51 -32.61 8.90
N ALA A 167 -3.48 -31.73 9.19
CA ALA A 167 -4.80 -32.16 9.65
C ALA A 167 -5.58 -32.90 8.54
N SER A 168 -5.50 -32.42 7.30
CA SER A 168 -6.12 -33.07 6.13
C SER A 168 -5.57 -34.48 5.93
N ALA A 169 -4.25 -34.67 6.04
CA ALA A 169 -3.63 -35.97 5.90
C ALA A 169 -4.10 -36.98 6.96
N LEU A 170 -4.42 -36.53 8.18
CA LEU A 170 -4.97 -37.40 9.23
C LEU A 170 -6.41 -37.83 8.92
N ILE A 171 -7.24 -36.92 8.40
CA ILE A 171 -8.62 -37.23 8.00
C ILE A 171 -8.62 -38.17 6.78
N GLU A 172 -7.80 -37.89 5.76
CA GLU A 172 -7.67 -38.74 4.57
C GLU A 172 -7.18 -40.15 4.95
N ALA A 173 -6.25 -40.27 5.90
CA ALA A 173 -5.86 -41.57 6.43
C ALA A 173 -7.02 -42.26 7.17
N GLY A 174 -7.84 -41.54 7.93
CA GLY A 174 -9.05 -42.08 8.56
C GLY A 174 -10.02 -42.68 7.54
N ILE A 175 -10.22 -41.98 6.41
CA ILE A 175 -11.06 -42.44 5.29
C ILE A 175 -10.48 -43.70 4.65
N ASP A 176 -9.17 -43.72 4.35
CA ASP A 176 -8.50 -44.86 3.71
C ASP A 176 -8.52 -46.13 4.57
N PHE A 177 -8.58 -46.00 5.90
CA PHE A 177 -8.59 -47.09 6.87
C PHE A 177 -9.94 -47.24 7.59
N SER A 178 -11.05 -46.81 6.98
CA SER A 178 -12.39 -46.83 7.60
C SER A 178 -12.86 -48.22 8.06
N ASP A 179 -12.28 -49.30 7.52
CA ASP A 179 -12.61 -50.69 7.86
C ASP A 179 -11.76 -51.26 9.02
N GLU A 180 -10.77 -50.50 9.53
CA GLU A 180 -9.80 -50.95 10.55
C GLU A 180 -10.17 -50.52 11.98
N GLY A 181 -11.33 -50.94 12.49
CA GLY A 181 -11.68 -50.82 13.91
C GLY A 181 -11.68 -49.37 14.45
N ASP A 182 -10.93 -49.11 15.53
CA ASP A 182 -10.88 -47.80 16.21
C ASP A 182 -9.84 -46.83 15.57
N VAL A 183 -9.12 -47.25 14.52
CA VAL A 183 -8.08 -46.43 13.85
C VAL A 183 -8.60 -45.07 13.35
N PRO A 184 -9.82 -44.96 12.77
CA PRO A 184 -10.36 -43.67 12.34
C PRO A 184 -10.54 -42.68 13.51
N ASP A 185 -11.09 -43.13 14.64
CA ASP A 185 -11.32 -42.29 15.83
C ASP A 185 -10.00 -41.78 16.44
N GLU A 186 -8.95 -42.62 16.44
CA GLU A 186 -7.61 -42.26 16.90
C GLU A 186 -6.91 -41.20 16.02
N LEU A 187 -7.29 -41.09 14.74
CA LEU A 187 -6.73 -40.13 13.78
C LEU A 187 -7.54 -38.83 13.68
N ILE A 188 -8.88 -38.94 13.70
CA ILE A 188 -9.80 -37.81 13.50
C ILE A 188 -9.81 -36.86 14.70
N ALA A 189 -9.83 -37.39 15.93
CA ALA A 189 -9.87 -36.53 17.11
C ALA A 189 -8.63 -35.59 17.22
N PRO A 190 -7.38 -36.06 17.00
CA PRO A 190 -6.22 -35.18 16.89
C PRO A 190 -6.30 -34.17 15.73
N ALA A 191 -6.86 -34.56 14.59
CA ALA A 191 -7.05 -33.67 13.44
C ALA A 191 -7.99 -32.51 13.80
N LEU A 192 -9.15 -32.81 14.38
CA LEU A 192 -10.12 -31.80 14.82
C LEU A 192 -9.56 -30.86 15.88
N ALA A 193 -8.73 -31.37 16.80
CA ALA A 193 -8.05 -30.53 17.79
C ALA A 193 -7.10 -29.52 17.12
N LYS A 194 -6.36 -29.95 16.09
CA LYS A 194 -5.49 -29.07 15.28
C LYS A 194 -6.30 -28.02 14.53
N VAL A 195 -7.40 -28.42 13.90
CA VAL A 195 -8.31 -27.52 13.16
C VAL A 195 -8.90 -26.46 14.09
N ARG A 196 -9.42 -26.86 15.26
CA ARG A 196 -9.98 -25.93 16.25
C ARG A 196 -8.94 -24.92 16.74
N SER A 197 -7.76 -25.40 17.11
CA SER A 197 -6.66 -24.52 17.54
C SER A 197 -6.28 -23.51 16.45
N LEU A 198 -6.27 -23.93 15.18
CA LEU A 198 -5.96 -23.04 14.07
C LEU A 198 -7.07 -22.03 13.81
N HIS A 199 -8.33 -22.48 13.84
CA HIS A 199 -9.49 -21.62 13.71
C HIS A 199 -9.46 -20.48 14.74
N ASP A 200 -9.22 -20.83 16.01
CA ASP A 200 -9.21 -19.86 17.11
C ASP A 200 -8.04 -18.87 16.97
N GLU A 201 -6.86 -19.33 16.55
CA GLU A 201 -5.69 -18.47 16.29
C GLU A 201 -5.97 -17.46 15.15
N ILE A 202 -6.55 -17.90 14.04
CA ILE A 202 -6.85 -16.99 12.91
C ILE A 202 -8.01 -16.05 13.28
N GLN A 203 -8.99 -16.51 14.06
CA GLN A 203 -10.04 -15.64 14.59
C GLN A 203 -9.48 -14.55 15.51
N GLU A 204 -8.50 -14.86 16.37
CA GLU A 204 -7.85 -13.85 17.21
C GLU A 204 -7.16 -12.79 16.35
N VAL A 205 -6.48 -13.21 15.28
CA VAL A 205 -5.88 -12.29 14.29
C VAL A 205 -6.93 -11.42 13.61
N LEU A 206 -8.08 -11.96 13.23
CA LEU A 206 -9.17 -11.21 12.60
C LEU A 206 -9.86 -10.25 13.58
N ALA A 207 -9.97 -10.65 14.85
CA ALA A 207 -10.58 -9.88 15.93
C ALA A 207 -9.69 -8.72 16.41
N ALA A 208 -8.37 -8.84 16.24
CA ALA A 208 -7.47 -7.70 16.36
C ALA A 208 -7.93 -6.62 15.37
N GLN A 209 -8.46 -5.51 15.93
CA GLN A 209 -9.09 -4.47 15.14
C GLN A 209 -8.19 -3.99 14.00
N GLY A 210 -8.80 -3.45 12.93
CA GLY A 210 -8.16 -2.98 11.69
C GLY A 210 -7.15 -1.83 11.83
N GLN A 211 -6.37 -1.80 12.92
CA GLN A 211 -5.26 -0.90 13.19
C GLN A 211 -4.21 -0.94 12.08
N GLY A 212 -3.93 -2.12 11.52
CA GLY A 212 -3.01 -2.26 10.39
C GLY A 212 -3.54 -1.63 9.10
N GLU A 213 -4.82 -1.84 8.78
CA GLU A 213 -5.50 -1.20 7.64
C GLU A 213 -5.55 0.32 7.83
N ARG A 214 -5.99 0.78 9.01
CA ARG A 214 -6.03 2.21 9.37
C ARG A 214 -4.67 2.86 9.23
N LEU A 215 -3.62 2.30 9.81
CA LEU A 215 -2.28 2.89 9.74
C LEU A 215 -1.76 2.96 8.29
N ARG A 216 -2.09 1.96 7.46
CA ARG A 216 -1.74 1.94 6.04
C ARG A 216 -2.50 3.04 5.26
N ASP A 217 -3.81 3.13 5.44
CA ASP A 217 -4.67 4.07 4.71
C ASP A 217 -4.53 5.53 5.22
N GLY A 218 -4.19 5.69 6.49
CA GLY A 218 -4.10 6.96 7.20
C GLY A 218 -5.44 7.52 7.65
N LEU A 219 -5.36 8.55 8.49
CA LEU A 219 -6.52 9.26 9.05
C LEU A 219 -6.95 10.36 8.07
N VAL A 220 -8.21 10.38 7.65
CA VAL A 220 -8.74 11.43 6.78
C VAL A 220 -9.46 12.50 7.60
N VAL A 221 -9.00 13.74 7.47
CA VAL A 221 -9.56 14.92 8.14
C VAL A 221 -10.13 15.88 7.10
N ALA A 222 -11.45 16.06 7.09
CA ALA A 222 -12.10 17.02 6.21
C ALA A 222 -12.19 18.40 6.88
N ILE A 223 -11.79 19.45 6.16
CA ILE A 223 -12.01 20.84 6.57
C ILE A 223 -13.26 21.37 5.87
N ALA A 224 -14.29 21.64 6.66
CA ALA A 224 -15.60 22.09 6.19
C ALA A 224 -16.00 23.41 6.82
N GLY A 225 -16.96 24.09 6.20
CA GLY A 225 -17.49 25.36 6.71
C GLY A 225 -17.83 26.34 5.59
N PRO A 226 -18.45 27.49 5.93
CA PRO A 226 -18.92 28.47 4.95
C PRO A 226 -17.81 29.02 4.03
N PRO A 227 -18.15 29.63 2.88
CA PRO A 227 -17.19 30.35 2.05
C PRO A 227 -16.43 31.43 2.84
N ASN A 228 -15.17 31.69 2.49
CA ASN A 228 -14.34 32.77 3.06
C ASN A 228 -14.05 32.72 4.58
N VAL A 229 -14.33 31.61 5.27
CA VAL A 229 -13.98 31.42 6.71
C VAL A 229 -12.50 31.11 6.95
N GLY A 230 -11.68 30.99 5.89
CA GLY A 230 -10.24 30.78 5.99
C GLY A 230 -9.77 29.32 5.98
N LYS A 231 -10.52 28.41 5.34
CA LYS A 231 -10.17 26.97 5.21
C LYS A 231 -8.82 26.74 4.55
N SER A 232 -8.62 27.28 3.35
CA SER A 232 -7.35 27.12 2.63
C SER A 232 -6.19 27.84 3.33
N THR A 233 -6.46 28.89 4.13
CA THR A 233 -5.45 29.49 5.00
C THR A 233 -5.02 28.53 6.11
N LEU A 234 -5.98 27.84 6.76
CA LEU A 234 -5.67 26.83 7.78
C LEU A 234 -4.89 25.65 7.18
N ILE A 235 -5.28 25.13 6.02
CA ILE A 235 -4.57 24.02 5.36
C ILE A 235 -3.12 24.40 5.06
N ASN A 236 -2.91 25.57 4.47
CA ASN A 236 -1.56 26.07 4.22
C ASN A 236 -0.75 26.28 5.51
N GLN A 237 -1.41 26.67 6.60
CA GLN A 237 -0.77 26.85 7.89
C GLN A 237 -0.36 25.52 8.53
N LEU A 238 -1.21 24.50 8.45
CA LEU A 238 -0.91 23.12 8.88
C LEU A 238 0.25 22.54 8.07
N ALA A 239 0.20 22.71 6.74
CA ALA A 239 1.24 22.24 5.83
C ALA A 239 2.63 22.89 6.04
N ARG A 240 2.69 24.08 6.64
CA ARG A 240 3.94 24.81 6.92
C ARG A 240 4.58 24.45 8.25
N ARG A 241 3.80 23.98 9.23
CA ARG A 241 4.29 23.71 10.60
C ARG A 241 4.64 22.25 10.80
N GLU A 242 3.86 21.35 10.23
CA GLU A 242 4.16 19.93 10.22
C GLU A 242 4.90 19.60 8.93
N VAL A 243 5.67 18.52 8.93
CA VAL A 243 6.35 18.04 7.72
C VAL A 243 5.26 17.57 6.76
N ALA A 244 4.73 18.48 5.95
CA ALA A 244 3.94 18.13 4.80
C ALA A 244 4.87 17.36 3.87
N ILE A 245 4.69 16.04 3.81
CA ILE A 245 5.35 15.23 2.81
C ILE A 245 4.62 15.56 1.53
N VAL A 246 5.18 16.51 0.79
CA VAL A 246 4.63 16.90 -0.51
C VAL A 246 4.78 15.68 -1.42
N SER A 247 3.68 14.94 -1.59
CA SER A 247 3.63 13.85 -2.56
C SER A 247 4.01 14.35 -3.95
N PRO A 248 4.98 13.73 -4.65
CA PRO A 248 5.45 14.18 -5.95
C PRO A 248 4.54 13.76 -7.11
N HIS A 249 3.25 13.49 -6.87
CA HIS A 249 2.26 13.25 -7.93
C HIS A 249 2.17 14.50 -8.82
N ALA A 250 3.01 14.59 -9.85
CA ALA A 250 3.06 15.77 -10.70
C ALA A 250 1.75 15.88 -11.49
N GLY A 251 1.04 16.96 -11.20
CA GLY A 251 -0.27 17.36 -11.72
C GLY A 251 -0.99 18.37 -10.80
N THR A 252 -0.74 18.36 -9.49
CA THR A 252 -1.59 19.06 -8.50
C THR A 252 -1.12 20.46 -8.06
N THR A 253 -0.07 21.02 -8.66
CA THR A 253 0.57 22.24 -8.15
C THR A 253 -0.15 23.55 -8.45
N ARG A 254 -1.50 23.59 -8.52
CA ARG A 254 -2.20 24.90 -8.62
C ARG A 254 -3.40 25.16 -7.74
N ASP A 255 -3.96 24.20 -7.02
CA ASP A 255 -4.86 24.45 -5.88
C ASP A 255 -4.87 23.20 -4.99
N VAL A 256 -4.42 23.33 -3.74
CA VAL A 256 -4.19 22.21 -2.82
C VAL A 256 -5.54 21.69 -2.30
N ILE A 257 -6.05 20.63 -2.92
CA ILE A 257 -7.29 19.95 -2.51
C ILE A 257 -7.03 19.01 -1.32
N GLU A 258 -5.82 18.44 -1.22
CA GLU A 258 -5.42 17.49 -0.16
C GLU A 258 -3.96 17.77 0.30
N VAL A 259 -3.68 17.64 1.60
CA VAL A 259 -2.34 17.72 2.19
C VAL A 259 -2.11 16.49 3.06
N GLN A 260 -0.97 15.82 2.87
CA GLN A 260 -0.50 14.77 3.77
C GLN A 260 0.35 15.38 4.88
N LEU A 261 0.06 15.02 6.12
CA LEU A 261 0.74 15.46 7.34
C LEU A 261 1.29 14.24 8.09
N ASP A 262 2.50 14.36 8.61
CA ASP A 262 3.03 13.47 9.64
C ASP A 262 2.78 14.10 11.02
N LEU A 263 1.76 13.62 11.74
CA LEU A 263 1.42 14.09 13.10
C LEU A 263 1.98 13.12 14.15
N ASP A 264 3.15 13.43 14.71
CA ASP A 264 3.83 12.58 15.72
C ASP A 264 4.00 11.11 15.25
N GLY A 265 4.31 10.90 13.97
CA GLY A 265 4.44 9.59 13.32
C GLY A 265 3.14 9.04 12.74
N TYR A 266 2.00 9.72 12.91
CA TYR A 266 0.70 9.29 12.39
C TYR A 266 0.41 9.89 11.01
N PRO A 267 0.06 9.06 10.01
CA PRO A 267 -0.30 9.54 8.68
C PRO A 267 -1.68 10.19 8.70
N VAL A 268 -1.76 11.49 8.38
CA VAL A 268 -3.01 12.24 8.35
C VAL A 268 -3.16 12.96 7.02
N THR A 269 -4.27 12.71 6.31
CA THR A 269 -4.63 13.44 5.09
C THR A 269 -5.68 14.49 5.41
N VAL A 270 -5.38 15.76 5.15
CA VAL A 270 -6.30 16.89 5.33
C VAL A 270 -6.89 17.31 3.97
N ILE A 271 -8.22 17.38 3.86
CA ILE A 271 -8.93 17.67 2.60
C ILE A 271 -9.74 18.97 2.71
N ASP A 272 -9.62 19.89 1.73
CA ASP A 272 -10.48 21.09 1.63
C ASP A 272 -11.81 20.74 0.95
N THR A 273 -12.94 20.87 1.65
CA THR A 273 -14.25 20.59 1.05
C THR A 273 -14.81 21.71 0.17
N ALA A 274 -14.36 22.97 0.35
CA ALA A 274 -14.84 24.10 -0.46
C ALA A 274 -13.83 24.62 -1.49
N GLY A 275 -12.58 24.14 -1.45
CA GLY A 275 -11.62 24.30 -2.54
C GLY A 275 -12.00 23.52 -3.81
N ILE A 276 -13.02 22.66 -3.71
CA ILE A 276 -13.49 21.80 -4.78
C ILE A 276 -14.39 22.57 -5.75
N ARG A 277 -13.76 23.30 -6.67
CA ARG A 277 -14.44 24.04 -7.75
C ARG A 277 -14.90 23.10 -8.87
N GLU A 278 -15.96 23.48 -9.56
CA GLU A 278 -16.28 22.88 -10.87
C GLU A 278 -15.28 23.43 -11.89
N THR A 279 -14.65 22.52 -12.63
CA THR A 279 -13.62 22.78 -13.63
C THR A 279 -14.02 22.06 -14.91
N ASP A 280 -13.64 22.59 -16.07
CA ASP A 280 -13.90 21.98 -17.38
C ASP A 280 -12.77 21.01 -17.81
N ASP A 281 -11.67 20.93 -17.07
CA ASP A 281 -10.58 19.98 -17.33
C ASP A 281 -10.97 18.57 -16.81
N PRO A 282 -11.06 17.54 -17.68
CA PRO A 282 -11.42 16.18 -17.29
C PRO A 282 -10.53 15.58 -16.19
N VAL A 283 -9.24 15.95 -16.14
CA VAL A 283 -8.31 15.44 -15.12
C VAL A 283 -8.60 16.08 -13.76
N GLU A 284 -8.87 17.38 -13.74
CA GLU A 284 -9.21 18.10 -12.51
C GLU A 284 -10.61 17.71 -12.01
N GLN A 285 -11.57 17.47 -12.91
CA GLN A 285 -12.91 16.97 -12.56
C GLN A 285 -12.83 15.63 -11.81
N GLU A 286 -11.99 14.71 -12.28
CA GLU A 286 -11.78 13.42 -11.62
C GLU A 286 -11.09 13.59 -10.26
N GLY A 287 -10.11 14.50 -10.14
CA GLY A 287 -9.49 14.85 -8.86
C GLY A 287 -10.49 15.41 -7.85
N VAL A 288 -11.33 16.34 -8.31
CA VAL A 288 -12.45 16.94 -7.55
C VAL A 288 -13.44 15.89 -7.07
N ARG A 289 -13.85 14.97 -7.96
CA ARG A 289 -14.79 13.89 -7.63
C ARG A 289 -14.23 12.97 -6.55
N ARG A 290 -12.95 12.57 -6.67
CA ARG A 290 -12.26 11.74 -5.67
C ARG A 290 -12.16 12.43 -4.32
N ALA A 291 -11.75 13.69 -4.29
CA ALA A 291 -11.65 14.46 -3.05
C ALA A 291 -13.02 14.61 -2.34
N ARG A 292 -14.11 14.82 -3.09
CA ARG A 292 -15.48 14.85 -2.50
C ARG A 292 -15.87 13.50 -1.89
N ALA A 293 -15.60 12.41 -2.59
CA ALA A 293 -15.90 11.07 -2.09
C ALA A 293 -15.11 10.78 -0.80
N ARG A 294 -13.80 11.05 -0.80
CA ARG A 294 -12.94 10.88 0.38
C ARG A 294 -13.34 11.78 1.55
N ALA A 295 -13.71 13.04 1.28
CA ALA A 295 -14.17 13.93 2.33
C ALA A 295 -15.51 13.50 2.96
N ALA A 296 -16.38 12.82 2.21
CA ALA A 296 -17.61 12.24 2.74
C ALA A 296 -17.34 11.04 3.65
N GLU A 297 -16.24 10.34 3.43
CA GLU A 297 -15.75 9.21 4.24
C GLU A 297 -14.76 9.64 5.32
N ALA A 298 -14.64 10.94 5.61
CA ALA A 298 -13.67 11.45 6.58
C ALA A 298 -13.88 10.85 7.98
N ASP A 299 -12.77 10.56 8.65
CA ASP A 299 -12.73 10.07 10.03
C ASP A 299 -12.91 11.19 11.06
N LEU A 300 -12.65 12.44 10.67
CA LEU A 300 -12.81 13.65 11.48
C LEU A 300 -13.18 14.84 10.60
N VAL A 301 -14.14 15.66 11.05
CA VAL A 301 -14.49 16.92 10.39
C VAL A 301 -14.09 18.11 11.24
N LEU A 302 -13.25 18.99 10.71
CA LEU A 302 -12.97 20.31 11.27
C LEU A 302 -13.96 21.31 10.67
N TRP A 303 -14.99 21.68 11.43
CA TRP A 303 -15.97 22.67 11.01
C TRP A 303 -15.52 24.09 11.36
N LEU A 304 -15.06 24.83 10.34
CA LEU A 304 -14.60 26.19 10.48
C LEU A 304 -15.74 27.20 10.39
N THR A 305 -15.76 28.14 11.33
CA THR A 305 -16.68 29.28 11.36
C THR A 305 -15.94 30.55 11.79
N ASP A 306 -16.39 31.73 11.36
CA ASP A 306 -15.95 33.03 11.88
C ASP A 306 -16.98 33.70 12.81
N SER A 307 -18.13 33.08 13.05
CA SER A 307 -19.15 33.52 14.01
C SER A 307 -19.21 32.63 15.26
N ALA A 308 -19.71 33.19 16.36
CA ALA A 308 -19.98 32.45 17.60
C ALA A 308 -21.20 31.51 17.47
N ASP A 309 -22.08 31.75 16.49
CA ASP A 309 -23.25 30.93 16.21
C ASP A 309 -22.84 29.81 15.23
N GLY A 310 -22.44 28.66 15.77
CA GLY A 310 -22.17 27.46 14.99
C GLY A 310 -23.45 26.64 14.81
N ALA A 311 -24.08 26.70 13.63
CA ALA A 311 -25.08 25.68 13.27
C ALA A 311 -24.34 24.34 13.14
N GLY A 312 -24.62 23.42 14.07
CA GLY A 312 -23.95 22.14 14.16
C GLY A 312 -24.24 21.28 12.93
N VAL A 313 -23.18 20.80 12.28
CA VAL A 313 -23.31 19.66 11.36
C VAL A 313 -23.56 18.43 12.22
N HIS A 314 -24.75 17.84 12.07
CA HIS A 314 -25.12 16.61 12.75
C HIS A 314 -24.82 15.42 11.82
N GLY A 315 -24.01 14.49 12.29
CA GLY A 315 -23.62 13.26 11.60
C GLY A 315 -23.01 12.25 12.57
N THR A 316 -22.71 11.05 12.08
CA THR A 316 -22.05 9.98 12.86
C THR A 316 -20.53 10.20 13.00
N THR A 317 -19.92 10.95 12.08
CA THR A 317 -18.50 11.31 12.13
C THR A 317 -18.23 12.36 13.22
N PRO A 318 -17.16 12.23 14.00
CA PRO A 318 -16.74 13.26 14.94
C PRO A 318 -16.53 14.62 14.27
N VAL A 319 -17.13 15.67 14.85
CA VAL A 319 -17.03 17.06 14.37
C VAL A 319 -16.40 17.92 15.45
N TRP A 320 -15.35 18.65 15.09
CA TRP A 320 -14.72 19.68 15.94
C TRP A 320 -15.06 21.06 15.41
N LEU A 321 -15.55 21.92 16.30
CA LEU A 321 -15.84 23.31 15.96
C LEU A 321 -14.55 24.13 16.04
N VAL A 322 -14.15 24.75 14.94
CA VAL A 322 -12.94 25.58 14.87
C VAL A 322 -13.35 27.01 14.54
N ARG A 323 -13.39 27.87 15.56
CA ARG A 323 -13.66 29.30 15.39
C ARG A 323 -12.39 30.00 14.91
N ASN A 324 -12.39 30.44 13.65
CA ASN A 324 -11.28 31.14 13.01
C ASN A 324 -11.43 32.67 13.11
N LYS A 325 -10.37 33.40 12.76
CA LYS A 325 -10.29 34.88 12.72
C LYS A 325 -10.45 35.55 14.08
N VAL A 326 -10.03 34.88 15.16
CA VAL A 326 -10.14 35.44 16.53
C VAL A 326 -9.32 36.72 16.73
N ASP A 327 -8.36 37.00 15.84
CA ASP A 327 -7.60 38.24 15.79
C ASP A 327 -8.45 39.46 15.42
N LEU A 328 -9.57 39.26 14.73
CA LEU A 328 -10.53 40.31 14.36
C LEU A 328 -11.60 40.54 15.45
N ASP A 329 -11.64 39.67 16.46
CA ASP A 329 -12.72 39.57 17.47
C ASP A 329 -12.47 40.38 18.75
N ALA A 330 -11.52 41.32 18.75
CA ALA A 330 -11.10 42.10 19.93
C ALA A 330 -12.25 42.85 20.68
N ALA A 331 -13.47 42.88 20.14
CA ALA A 331 -14.65 43.51 20.73
C ALA A 331 -15.72 42.53 21.32
N ARG A 332 -15.54 41.20 21.26
CA ARG A 332 -16.55 40.22 21.76
C ARG A 332 -15.97 39.22 22.76
N ALA A 333 -15.27 39.74 23.77
CA ALA A 333 -14.94 38.99 24.98
C ALA A 333 -16.16 39.00 25.93
N GLY A 334 -17.14 38.11 25.69
CA GLY A 334 -18.33 38.08 26.55
C GLY A 334 -19.47 37.20 26.07
N GLY A 335 -19.19 35.96 25.67
CA GLY A 335 -20.23 34.97 25.38
C GLY A 335 -19.82 33.62 25.95
N THR A 336 -20.24 33.36 27.18
CA THR A 336 -20.10 32.04 27.83
C THR A 336 -21.05 31.04 27.20
N GLY A 337 -20.46 30.00 26.59
CA GLY A 337 -20.95 28.63 26.44
C GLY A 337 -22.46 28.40 26.31
N GLY A 338 -22.94 28.29 25.06
CA GLY A 338 -24.02 27.36 24.77
C GLY A 338 -23.45 25.94 24.80
N GLY A 339 -23.99 25.08 25.65
CA GLY A 339 -23.48 23.74 25.95
C GLY A 339 -23.53 22.78 24.75
N THR A 340 -22.55 22.87 23.86
CA THR A 340 -22.29 21.81 22.89
C THR A 340 -21.33 20.81 23.51
N THR A 341 -21.62 19.51 23.40
CA THR A 341 -20.75 18.42 23.85
C THR A 341 -19.51 18.20 22.97
N GLN A 342 -19.38 18.94 21.87
CA GLN A 342 -18.29 18.77 20.90
C GLN A 342 -17.05 19.62 21.26
N PRO A 343 -15.82 19.14 20.99
CA PRO A 343 -14.60 19.92 21.15
C PRO A 343 -14.63 21.24 20.36
N GLN A 344 -14.24 22.34 21.01
CA GLN A 344 -14.18 23.67 20.40
C GLN A 344 -12.77 24.25 20.45
N PHE A 345 -12.28 24.74 19.31
CA PHE A 345 -10.99 25.38 19.16
C PHE A 345 -11.16 26.83 18.68
N ARG A 346 -10.28 27.71 19.15
CA ARG A 346 -10.27 29.14 18.79
C ARG A 346 -8.92 29.46 18.16
N ILE A 347 -8.92 29.83 16.89
CA ILE A 347 -7.68 30.00 16.11
C ILE A 347 -7.66 31.32 15.33
N SER A 348 -6.46 31.80 15.03
CA SER A 348 -6.22 32.71 13.91
C SER A 348 -5.37 31.97 12.89
N ALA A 349 -5.97 31.46 11.82
CA ALA A 349 -5.24 30.74 10.78
C ALA A 349 -4.17 31.61 10.10
N ALA A 350 -4.41 32.92 9.98
CA ALA A 350 -3.48 33.86 9.35
C ALA A 350 -2.25 34.16 10.23
N ARG A 351 -2.43 34.28 11.55
CA ARG A 351 -1.33 34.55 12.50
C ARG A 351 -0.69 33.29 13.08
N GLY A 352 -1.42 32.18 13.10
CA GLY A 352 -1.03 30.92 13.71
C GLY A 352 -1.36 30.78 15.20
N ASP A 353 -2.18 31.69 15.76
CA ASP A 353 -2.64 31.61 17.15
C ASP A 353 -3.63 30.44 17.31
N GLY A 354 -3.56 29.66 18.40
CA GLY A 354 -4.47 28.54 18.68
C GLY A 354 -4.23 27.27 17.83
N ILE A 355 -3.35 27.36 16.82
CA ILE A 355 -2.99 26.23 15.95
C ILE A 355 -2.21 25.13 16.70
N PRO A 356 -1.23 25.42 17.59
CA PRO A 356 -0.54 24.38 18.36
C PRO A 356 -1.49 23.51 19.17
N GLU A 357 -2.50 24.11 19.79
CA GLU A 357 -3.50 23.44 20.61
C GLU A 357 -4.41 22.55 19.75
N LEU A 358 -4.83 23.04 18.57
CA LEU A 358 -5.55 22.23 17.60
C LEU A 358 -4.73 21.02 17.13
N ILE A 359 -3.44 21.22 16.82
CA ILE A 359 -2.54 20.12 16.41
C ILE A 359 -2.39 19.10 17.54
N THR A 360 -2.15 19.56 18.77
CA THR A 360 -2.03 18.67 19.94
C THR A 360 -3.28 17.81 20.11
N ALA A 361 -4.45 18.39 19.93
CA ALA A 361 -5.69 17.63 19.97
C ALA A 361 -5.78 16.63 18.81
N MET A 362 -5.43 17.03 17.58
CA MET A 362 -5.41 16.14 16.41
C MET A 362 -4.47 14.95 16.62
N VAL A 363 -3.30 15.16 17.24
CA VAL A 363 -2.37 14.09 17.62
C VAL A 363 -3.01 13.13 18.62
N GLY A 364 -3.69 13.65 19.66
CA GLY A 364 -4.42 12.82 20.61
C GLY A 364 -5.52 11.98 19.95
N TYR A 365 -6.28 12.59 19.03
CA TYR A 365 -7.29 11.88 18.26
C TYR A 365 -6.70 10.80 17.35
N ALA A 366 -5.60 11.11 16.65
CA ALA A 366 -4.88 10.14 15.83
C ALA A 366 -4.39 8.96 16.68
N HIS A 367 -3.78 9.24 17.83
CA HIS A 367 -3.36 8.20 18.77
C HIS A 367 -4.50 7.24 19.15
N ASP A 368 -5.68 7.77 19.48
CA ASP A 368 -6.83 6.95 19.85
C ASP A 368 -7.43 6.21 18.63
N TYR A 369 -7.40 6.83 17.45
CA TYR A 369 -7.89 6.26 16.20
C TYR A 369 -7.06 5.05 15.74
N PHE A 370 -5.73 5.18 15.76
CA PHE A 370 -4.79 4.12 15.36
C PHE A 370 -4.57 3.10 16.49
N GLY A 371 -4.77 3.51 17.74
CA GLY A 371 -4.52 2.68 18.92
C GLY A 371 -3.03 2.57 19.28
N THR A 372 -2.74 1.82 20.35
CA THR A 372 -1.41 1.70 20.94
C THR A 372 -0.58 0.52 20.41
N SER A 373 -1.19 -0.42 19.69
CA SER A 373 -0.49 -1.59 19.19
C SER A 373 0.07 -1.31 17.79
N GLU A 374 1.38 -1.25 17.68
CA GLU A 374 2.08 -1.14 16.39
C GLU A 374 1.96 -2.43 15.54
N GLY A 375 1.09 -3.38 15.86
CA GLY A 375 1.22 -4.80 15.49
C GLY A 375 0.17 -5.38 14.55
N GLY A 376 -0.54 -4.58 13.74
CA GLY A 376 -1.54 -5.09 12.81
C GLY A 376 -0.95 -6.10 11.81
N LEU A 377 -1.32 -7.38 11.96
CA LEU A 377 -0.88 -8.48 11.08
C LEU A 377 -1.52 -8.37 9.69
N ILE A 378 -2.75 -7.85 9.62
CA ILE A 378 -3.53 -7.61 8.42
C ILE A 378 -3.44 -6.11 8.07
N SER A 379 -3.00 -5.79 6.86
CA SER A 379 -2.92 -4.40 6.36
C SER A 379 -3.90 -4.08 5.24
N ARG A 380 -4.55 -5.09 4.64
CA ARG A 380 -5.44 -4.91 3.49
C ARG A 380 -6.71 -5.74 3.61
N THR A 381 -7.81 -5.22 3.07
CA THR A 381 -9.12 -5.90 3.04
C THR A 381 -9.06 -7.25 2.31
N ARG A 382 -8.23 -7.37 1.25
CA ARG A 382 -8.02 -8.64 0.55
C ARG A 382 -7.46 -9.72 1.49
N GLN A 383 -6.45 -9.36 2.29
CA GLN A 383 -5.83 -10.26 3.25
C GLN A 383 -6.85 -10.70 4.31
N ARG A 384 -7.63 -9.74 4.83
CA ARG A 384 -8.74 -10.01 5.76
C ARG A 384 -9.73 -11.01 5.18
N LYS A 385 -10.23 -10.74 3.96
CA LYS A 385 -11.21 -11.60 3.28
C LYS A 385 -10.69 -13.03 3.09
N ALA A 386 -9.43 -13.19 2.68
CA ALA A 386 -8.84 -14.52 2.52
C ALA A 386 -8.75 -15.29 3.85
N LEU A 387 -8.46 -14.60 4.96
CA LEU A 387 -8.46 -15.20 6.30
C LEU A 387 -9.87 -15.50 6.81
N GLU A 388 -10.86 -14.64 6.54
CA GLU A 388 -12.27 -14.90 6.84
C GLU A 388 -12.79 -16.14 6.10
N GLU A 389 -12.50 -16.26 4.80
CA GLU A 389 -12.82 -17.44 4.00
C GLU A 389 -12.15 -18.71 4.57
N THR A 390 -10.89 -18.60 5.01
CA THR A 390 -10.16 -19.69 5.65
C THR A 390 -10.87 -20.14 6.94
N VAL A 391 -11.19 -19.19 7.85
CA VAL A 391 -11.88 -19.47 9.11
C VAL A 391 -13.25 -20.10 8.87
N GLN A 392 -14.00 -19.61 7.90
CA GLN A 392 -15.30 -20.17 7.54
C GLN A 392 -15.18 -21.63 7.07
N SER A 393 -14.18 -21.96 6.25
CA SER A 393 -13.93 -23.34 5.84
C SER A 393 -13.48 -24.23 7.01
N LEU A 394 -12.61 -23.75 7.89
CA LEU A 394 -12.23 -24.50 9.10
C LEU A 394 -13.44 -24.77 10.00
N ALA A 395 -14.31 -23.77 10.19
CA ALA A 395 -15.55 -23.94 10.94
C ALA A 395 -16.47 -25.00 10.30
N ARG A 396 -16.72 -24.89 8.99
CA ARG A 396 -17.51 -25.87 8.25
C ARG A 396 -16.93 -27.28 8.34
N SER A 397 -15.60 -27.45 8.25
CA SER A 397 -14.98 -28.77 8.40
C SER A 397 -15.28 -29.43 9.75
N MET A 398 -15.39 -28.65 10.82
CA MET A 398 -15.74 -29.17 12.15
C MET A 398 -17.23 -29.51 12.26
N ASP A 399 -18.11 -28.77 11.57
CA ASP A 399 -19.55 -28.97 11.62
C ASP A 399 -20.02 -30.18 10.81
N VAL A 400 -19.35 -30.45 9.67
CA VAL A 400 -19.75 -31.53 8.74
C VAL A 400 -19.05 -32.86 9.00
N ILE A 401 -18.08 -32.93 9.91
CA ILE A 401 -17.33 -34.17 10.20
C ILE A 401 -18.26 -35.33 10.61
N GLY A 402 -19.31 -35.04 11.38
CA GLY A 402 -20.31 -36.05 11.77
C GLY A 402 -21.28 -36.45 10.65
N GLN A 403 -21.23 -35.78 9.50
CA GLN A 403 -22.05 -36.06 8.31
C GLN A 403 -21.27 -36.85 7.25
N GLY A 404 -19.94 -36.74 7.24
CA GLY A 404 -19.04 -37.47 6.36
C GLY A 404 -17.61 -36.90 6.43
N GLU A 405 -16.63 -37.78 6.55
CA GLU A 405 -15.21 -37.41 6.66
C GLU A 405 -14.70 -36.76 5.37
N GLU A 406 -15.21 -37.18 4.22
CA GLU A 406 -14.85 -36.64 2.90
C GLU A 406 -15.29 -35.18 2.75
N LEU A 407 -16.43 -34.80 3.35
CA LEU A 407 -16.90 -33.41 3.36
C LEU A 407 -15.97 -32.53 4.20
N ALA A 408 -15.50 -33.04 5.33
CA ALA A 408 -14.54 -32.31 6.17
C ALA A 408 -13.19 -32.16 5.47
N ALA A 409 -12.70 -33.22 4.79
CA ALA A 409 -11.47 -33.17 3.99
C ALA A 409 -11.55 -32.12 2.87
N GLU A 410 -12.68 -32.03 2.17
CA GLU A 410 -12.88 -31.03 1.12
C GLU A 410 -12.93 -29.60 1.68
N GLU A 411 -13.54 -29.37 2.84
CA GLU A 411 -13.50 -28.05 3.49
C GLU A 411 -12.09 -27.66 3.96
N LEU A 412 -11.27 -28.61 4.42
CA LEU A 412 -9.85 -28.34 4.71
C LEU A 412 -9.06 -28.02 3.44
N ARG A 413 -9.36 -28.68 2.31
CA ARG A 413 -8.78 -28.34 1.01
C ARG A 413 -9.15 -26.91 0.60
N ASN A 414 -10.41 -26.50 0.79
CA ASN A 414 -10.85 -25.12 0.56
C ASN A 414 -10.10 -24.12 1.44
N ALA A 415 -9.92 -24.42 2.73
CA ALA A 415 -9.13 -23.57 3.64
C ALA A 415 -7.67 -23.42 3.16
N ALA A 416 -7.04 -24.51 2.70
CA ALA A 416 -5.68 -24.47 2.17
C ALA A 416 -5.57 -23.67 0.86
N VAL A 417 -6.59 -23.73 -0.01
CA VAL A 417 -6.68 -22.92 -1.24
C VAL A 417 -6.81 -21.44 -0.91
N SER A 418 -7.65 -21.06 0.06
CA SER A 418 -7.82 -19.67 0.50
C SER A 418 -6.51 -19.06 1.03
N LEU A 419 -5.75 -19.79 1.85
CA LEU A 419 -4.39 -19.38 2.24
C LEU A 419 -3.40 -19.39 1.06
N GLY A 420 -3.57 -20.30 0.10
CA GLY A 420 -2.83 -20.31 -1.16
C GLY A 420 -3.02 -19.01 -1.95
N ARG A 421 -4.26 -18.53 -2.06
CA ARG A 421 -4.61 -17.24 -2.69
C ARG A 421 -4.04 -16.05 -1.91
N LEU A 422 -4.02 -16.09 -0.57
CA LEU A 422 -3.39 -15.06 0.25
C LEU A 422 -1.92 -14.82 -0.15
N LEU A 423 -1.18 -15.92 -0.38
CA LEU A 423 0.23 -15.94 -0.76
C LEU A 423 0.49 -15.76 -2.26
N GLY A 424 -0.53 -15.74 -3.12
CA GLY A 424 -0.37 -15.67 -4.57
C GLY A 424 0.02 -16.99 -5.25
N ARG A 425 -0.31 -18.15 -4.64
CA ARG A 425 0.10 -19.48 -5.12
C ARG A 425 -0.97 -20.23 -5.93
N VAL A 426 -2.21 -19.75 -6.00
CA VAL A 426 -3.35 -20.44 -6.64
C VAL A 426 -4.30 -19.42 -7.27
N ASP A 427 -4.73 -19.65 -8.53
CA ASP A 427 -5.79 -18.93 -9.25
C ASP A 427 -5.82 -17.41 -9.04
N VAL A 428 -4.66 -16.75 -9.19
CA VAL A 428 -4.52 -15.31 -8.93
C VAL A 428 -4.48 -14.43 -10.18
N GLU A 429 -4.55 -14.97 -11.40
CA GLU A 429 -4.31 -14.19 -12.63
C GLU A 429 -5.14 -12.89 -12.71
N ASP A 430 -6.44 -12.95 -12.44
CA ASP A 430 -7.33 -11.78 -12.42
C ASP A 430 -7.02 -10.80 -11.28
N ILE A 431 -6.53 -11.30 -10.14
CA ILE A 431 -6.17 -10.50 -8.96
C ILE A 431 -4.84 -9.78 -9.18
N LEU A 432 -3.87 -10.44 -9.82
CA LEU A 432 -2.56 -9.87 -10.10
C LEU A 432 -2.70 -8.63 -10.99
N ASP A 433 -3.56 -8.68 -12.00
CA ASP A 433 -3.77 -7.56 -12.91
C ASP A 433 -4.33 -6.33 -12.18
N VAL A 434 -5.22 -6.50 -11.19
CA VAL A 434 -5.75 -5.38 -10.41
C VAL A 434 -4.68 -4.80 -9.48
N ILE A 435 -3.94 -5.66 -8.78
CA ILE A 435 -2.92 -5.22 -7.82
C ILE A 435 -1.79 -4.49 -8.53
N PHE A 436 -1.22 -5.06 -9.59
CA PHE A 436 -0.04 -4.49 -10.24
C PHE A 436 -0.34 -3.26 -11.11
N ARG A 437 -1.60 -3.03 -11.48
CA ARG A 437 -2.03 -1.76 -12.11
C ARG A 437 -1.83 -0.55 -11.20
N GLU A 438 -1.89 -0.74 -9.88
CA GLU A 438 -1.67 0.33 -8.90
C GLU A 438 -0.18 0.61 -8.66
N PHE A 439 0.72 -0.28 -9.13
CA PHE A 439 2.15 -0.14 -8.95
C PHE A 439 2.75 0.83 -9.97
N CYS A 440 3.88 1.45 -9.62
CA CYS A 440 4.64 2.27 -10.55
C CYS A 440 5.22 1.43 -11.71
N VAL A 441 5.33 2.03 -12.90
CA VAL A 441 6.14 1.50 -14.00
C VAL A 441 7.61 1.48 -13.58
N GLY A 442 8.32 0.37 -13.83
CA GLY A 442 9.71 0.17 -13.41
C GLY A 442 9.89 -0.53 -12.08
N LYS A 443 8.79 -1.05 -11.53
CA LYS A 443 8.75 -1.92 -10.37
C LYS A 443 8.08 -3.24 -10.67
#